data_AF-A0A9D9MEW1-F1
#
_entry.id   AF-A0A9D9MEW1-F1
#
_cell.length_a   1.000
_cell.length_b   1.000
_cell.length_c   1.000
_cell.angle_alpha   90.00
_cell.angle_beta   90.00
_cell.angle_gamma   90.00
#
_symmetry.space_group_name_H-M   'P 1'
#
loop_
_entity.id
_entity.type
_entity.pdbx_description
1 polymer ?
#
loop_
_entity_poly.entity_id
_entity_poly.type
_entity_poly.pdbx_seq_one_letter_code
_entity_poly.pdbx_strand_id
1 'polypeptide(L)'
;REIRAYQPWPGCFTTMSGKTIAITQASIYTGEEFKAGECGTVLGVDRRQGIVVATGKECLAIQYLKPQAKNEMDAKSFLNGARNVIGTVLGEKNE
;
A
#
# COMPACT_ATOMS: atom_id res chain seq x y z
N ARG A 1 -4.10 -5.83 -16.82
CA ARG A 1 -3.68 -4.51 -17.38
C ARG A 1 -4.68 -3.44 -16.90
N GLU A 2 -4.66 -3.04 -15.62
CA GLU A 2 -5.71 -2.15 -15.07
C GLU A 2 -5.18 -1.06 -14.11
N ILE A 3 -3.89 -0.72 -14.18
CA ILE A 3 -3.28 0.24 -13.22
C ILE A 3 -3.15 1.67 -13.80
N ARG A 4 -3.56 1.91 -15.05
CA ARG A 4 -3.41 3.22 -15.71
C ARG A 4 -4.70 4.01 -15.96
N ALA A 5 -5.84 3.60 -15.39
CA ALA A 5 -7.14 4.23 -15.68
C ALA A 5 -7.74 5.07 -14.55
N TYR A 6 -7.13 5.11 -13.35
CA TYR A 6 -7.77 5.68 -12.15
C TYR A 6 -7.01 6.84 -11.47
N GLN A 7 -6.30 7.66 -12.25
CA GLN A 7 -5.93 9.03 -11.83
C GLN A 7 -6.68 10.01 -12.73
N PRO A 8 -7.63 10.81 -12.22
CA PRO A 8 -7.60 11.41 -10.87
C PRO A 8 -8.73 10.97 -9.90
N TRP A 9 -9.56 9.98 -10.23
CA TRP A 9 -10.70 9.58 -9.38
C TRP A 9 -11.12 8.11 -9.60
N PRO A 10 -11.49 7.33 -8.56
CA PRO A 10 -11.48 7.63 -7.13
C PRO A 10 -10.09 7.29 -6.57
N GLY A 11 -9.48 8.19 -5.80
CA GLY A 11 -8.24 7.86 -5.09
C GLY A 11 -8.40 6.52 -4.35
N CYS A 12 -7.38 5.66 -4.40
CA CYS A 12 -7.41 4.40 -3.65
C CYS A 12 -7.19 4.74 -2.17
N PHE A 13 -8.24 4.76 -1.37
CA PHE A 13 -8.13 4.96 0.08
C PHE A 13 -8.09 3.62 0.80
N THR A 14 -7.22 3.51 1.78
CA THR A 14 -7.15 2.37 2.68
C THR A 14 -7.06 2.82 4.12
N THR A 15 -7.48 1.97 5.05
CA THR A 15 -7.19 2.13 6.48
C THR A 15 -5.98 1.27 6.83
N MET A 16 -5.10 1.80 7.68
CA MET A 16 -4.00 1.05 8.26
C MET A 16 -3.84 1.47 9.72
N SER A 17 -3.94 0.50 10.63
CA SER A 17 -3.83 0.73 12.08
C SER A 17 -4.75 1.87 12.58
N GLY A 18 -5.99 1.91 12.10
CA GLY A 18 -6.99 2.94 12.44
C GLY A 18 -6.77 4.33 11.82
N LYS A 19 -5.79 4.49 10.94
CA LYS A 19 -5.56 5.75 10.20
C LYS A 19 -5.88 5.56 8.73
N THR A 20 -6.56 6.54 8.14
CA THR A 20 -6.82 6.54 6.70
C THR A 20 -5.58 6.98 5.94
N ILE A 21 -5.27 6.29 4.85
CA ILE A 21 -4.14 6.55 3.97
C ILE A 21 -4.66 6.54 2.54
N ALA A 22 -4.41 7.61 1.79
CA ALA A 22 -4.69 7.65 0.37
C ALA A 22 -3.45 7.15 -0.40
N ILE A 23 -3.62 6.15 -1.24
CA ILE A 23 -2.61 5.65 -2.16
C ILE A 23 -2.69 6.52 -3.42
N THR A 24 -1.64 7.29 -3.67
CA THR A 24 -1.58 8.20 -4.82
C THR A 24 -0.82 7.58 -5.98
N GLN A 25 0.14 6.69 -5.70
CA GLN A 25 0.85 5.93 -6.72
C GLN A 25 1.22 4.52 -6.24
N ALA A 26 0.85 3.53 -7.04
CA ALA A 26 1.22 2.14 -6.83
C ALA A 26 1.51 1.46 -8.18
N SER A 27 2.18 0.31 -8.15
CA SER A 27 2.50 -0.50 -9.32
C SER A 27 2.47 -1.99 -8.98
N ILE A 28 2.37 -2.86 -9.98
CA ILE A 28 2.46 -4.31 -9.74
C ILE A 28 3.86 -4.61 -9.22
N TYR A 29 3.92 -5.32 -8.09
CA TYR A 29 5.18 -5.84 -7.58
C TYR A 29 5.65 -6.95 -8.51
N THR A 30 6.85 -6.82 -9.05
CA THR A 30 7.40 -7.76 -10.05
C THR A 30 8.40 -8.75 -9.46
N GLY A 31 8.61 -8.72 -8.14
CA GLY A 31 9.50 -9.66 -7.47
C GLY A 31 8.79 -10.98 -7.14
N GLU A 32 9.57 -12.04 -6.99
CA GLU A 32 9.08 -13.37 -6.60
C GLU A 32 9.15 -13.60 -5.07
N GLU A 33 9.70 -12.64 -4.33
CA GLU A 33 9.94 -12.74 -2.87
C GLU A 33 8.63 -12.75 -2.06
N PHE A 34 7.58 -12.12 -2.59
CA PHE A 34 6.29 -11.99 -1.92
C PHE A 34 5.22 -12.67 -2.76
N LYS A 35 4.55 -13.67 -2.19
CA LYS A 35 3.45 -14.40 -2.84
C LYS A 35 2.11 -13.87 -2.39
N ALA A 36 1.11 -14.04 -3.25
CA ALA A 36 -0.29 -13.74 -2.93
C ALA A 36 -0.66 -14.41 -1.59
N GLY A 37 -1.19 -13.61 -0.68
CA GLY A 37 -1.62 -14.02 0.65
C GLY A 37 -3.02 -13.50 0.92
N GLU A 38 -3.36 -13.29 2.19
CA GLU A 38 -4.63 -12.67 2.55
C GLU A 38 -4.72 -11.26 1.97
N CYS A 39 -5.80 -10.98 1.24
CA CYS A 39 -5.98 -9.73 0.52
C CYS A 39 -5.91 -8.54 1.47
N GLY A 40 -5.09 -7.54 1.13
CA GLY A 40 -4.87 -6.35 1.96
C GLY A 40 -3.70 -6.50 2.94
N THR A 41 -3.10 -7.68 3.09
CA THR A 41 -1.96 -7.85 4.01
C THR A 41 -0.69 -7.21 3.46
N VAL A 42 -0.02 -6.38 4.26
CA VAL A 42 1.33 -5.89 3.93
C VAL A 42 2.32 -7.04 4.10
N LEU A 43 2.85 -7.55 3.00
CA LEU A 43 3.78 -8.67 2.99
C LEU A 43 5.20 -8.23 3.36
N GLY A 44 5.56 -7.00 3.02
CA GLY A 44 6.89 -6.48 3.27
C GLY A 44 7.14 -5.12 2.65
N VAL A 45 8.41 -4.75 2.60
CA VAL A 45 8.87 -3.51 1.99
C VAL A 45 10.02 -3.82 1.06
N ASP A 46 9.88 -3.43 -0.19
CA ASP A 46 10.94 -3.39 -1.17
C ASP A 46 11.57 -1.99 -1.20
N ARG A 47 12.91 -1.91 -1.14
CA ARG A 47 13.62 -0.62 -1.15
C ARG A 47 13.52 0.13 -2.48
N ARG A 48 13.25 -0.57 -3.57
CA ARG A 48 13.13 -0.03 -4.93
C ARG A 48 11.67 0.21 -5.32
N GLN A 49 10.77 -0.70 -4.96
CA GLN A 49 9.36 -0.67 -5.37
C GLN A 49 8.41 -0.10 -4.30
N GLY A 50 8.79 -0.09 -3.03
CA GLY A 50 8.01 0.47 -1.93
C GLY A 50 7.31 -0.58 -1.07
N ILE A 51 6.15 -0.26 -0.50
CA ILE A 51 5.43 -1.17 0.41
C ILE A 51 4.70 -2.23 -0.41
N VAL A 52 4.95 -3.51 -0.15
CA VAL A 52 4.36 -4.63 -0.88
C VAL A 52 3.14 -5.16 -0.14
N VAL A 53 2.00 -5.19 -0.83
CA VAL A 53 0.71 -5.61 -0.30
C VAL A 53 0.20 -6.80 -1.11
N ALA A 54 -0.27 -7.83 -0.42
CA ALA A 54 -0.98 -8.95 -1.02
C ALA A 54 -2.31 -8.50 -1.60
N THR A 55 -2.56 -8.87 -2.85
CA THR A 55 -3.90 -8.87 -3.45
C THR A 55 -4.31 -10.31 -3.75
N GLY A 56 -5.55 -10.53 -4.17
CA GLY A 56 -6.08 -11.89 -4.36
C GLY A 56 -5.39 -12.72 -5.44
N LYS A 57 -4.60 -12.10 -6.33
CA LYS A 57 -3.86 -12.83 -7.39
C LYS A 57 -2.39 -12.42 -7.48
N GLU A 58 -2.07 -11.15 -7.26
CA GLU A 58 -0.72 -10.61 -7.39
C GLU A 58 -0.34 -9.77 -6.17
N CYS A 59 0.85 -9.18 -6.19
CA CYS A 59 1.30 -8.25 -5.16
C CYS A 59 1.30 -6.83 -5.72
N LEU A 60 0.88 -5.86 -4.91
CA LEU A 60 0.87 -4.44 -5.25
C LEU A 60 1.96 -3.71 -4.47
N ALA A 61 2.83 -2.98 -5.16
CA ALA A 61 3.86 -2.14 -4.57
C ALA A 61 3.40 -0.67 -4.52
N ILE A 62 3.19 -0.14 -3.33
CA ILE A 62 2.83 1.26 -3.09
C ILE A 62 4.10 2.09 -3.07
N GLN A 63 4.18 3.08 -3.96
CA GLN A 63 5.33 3.99 -4.09
C GLN A 63 5.08 5.32 -3.38
N TYR A 64 3.88 5.89 -3.55
CA TYR A 64 3.49 7.16 -2.92
C TYR A 64 2.13 7.04 -2.25
N LEU A 65 2.04 7.66 -1.08
CA LEU A 65 0.86 7.64 -0.25
C LEU A 65 0.74 8.95 0.55
N LYS A 66 -0.48 9.29 0.91
CA LYS A 66 -0.82 10.45 1.73
C LYS A 66 -1.51 9.98 3.01
N PRO A 67 -0.82 10.00 4.15
CA PRO A 67 -1.45 9.72 5.44
C PRO A 67 -2.49 10.79 5.80
N GLN A 68 -3.50 10.42 6.57
CA GLN A 68 -4.49 11.35 7.11
C GLN A 68 -3.81 12.54 7.79
N ALA A 69 -4.24 13.75 7.42
CA ALA A 69 -3.70 15.03 7.89
C ALA A 69 -2.20 15.27 7.63
N LYS A 70 -1.58 14.55 6.68
CA LYS A 70 -0.22 14.81 6.21
C LYS A 70 -0.17 15.05 4.71
N ASN A 71 0.98 15.56 4.25
CA ASN A 71 1.28 15.67 2.82
C ASN A 71 1.56 14.28 2.21
N GLU A 72 1.40 14.19 0.89
CA GLU A 72 1.87 13.04 0.13
C GLU A 72 3.37 12.84 0.38
N MET A 73 3.75 11.59 0.55
CA MET A 73 5.13 11.18 0.75
C MET A 73 5.39 9.82 0.10
N ASP A 74 6.65 9.55 -0.17
CA ASP A 74 7.07 8.24 -0.65
C ASP A 74 6.91 7.18 0.46
N ALA A 75 6.76 5.94 0.04
CA ALA A 75 6.59 4.80 0.94
C ALA A 75 7.74 4.66 1.94
N LYS A 76 8.98 4.99 1.55
CA LYS A 76 10.14 4.93 2.44
C LYS A 76 10.08 6.00 3.53
N SER A 77 9.71 7.23 3.19
CA SER A 77 9.46 8.31 4.17
C SER A 77 8.32 7.96 5.12
N PHE A 78 7.28 7.32 4.60
CA PHE A 78 6.19 6.82 5.44
C PHE A 78 6.66 5.78 6.45
N LEU A 79 7.44 4.79 6.02
CA LEU A 79 7.99 3.73 6.87
C LEU A 79 8.94 4.23 7.95
N ASN A 80 9.63 5.34 7.72
CA ASN A 80 10.44 5.98 8.76
C ASN A 80 9.59 6.46 9.95
N GLY A 81 8.34 6.86 9.69
CA GLY A 81 7.38 7.29 10.72
C GLY A 81 6.44 6.20 11.22
N ALA A 82 6.14 5.20 10.39
CA ALA A 82 5.28 4.07 10.71
C ALA A 82 6.13 2.80 10.87
N ARG A 83 6.54 2.52 12.11
CA ARG A 83 7.24 1.27 12.45
C ARG A 83 6.23 0.11 12.48
N ASN A 84 6.65 -1.04 11.97
CA ASN A 84 5.92 -2.31 12.02
C ASN A 84 4.63 -2.39 11.18
N VAL A 85 4.67 -1.92 9.92
CA VAL A 85 3.54 -2.06 8.99
C VAL A 85 3.42 -3.46 8.39
N ILE A 86 4.47 -4.29 8.49
CA ILE A 86 4.51 -5.64 7.93
C ILE A 86 3.56 -6.54 8.73
N GLY A 87 2.72 -7.30 8.03
CA GLY A 87 1.67 -8.13 8.61
C GLY A 87 0.39 -7.37 8.98
N THR A 88 0.34 -6.05 8.75
CA THR A 88 -0.90 -5.28 8.94
C THR A 88 -1.84 -5.51 7.77
N VAL A 89 -3.14 -5.69 8.05
CA VAL A 89 -4.18 -5.80 7.03
C VAL A 89 -4.72 -4.40 6.71
N LEU A 90 -4.65 -4.05 5.43
CA LEU A 90 -5.17 -2.82 4.87
C LEU A 90 -6.67 -2.96 4.61
N GLY A 91 -7.44 -1.94 5.00
CA GLY A 91 -8.88 -1.92 4.75
C GLY A 91 -9.71 -2.63 5.82
N GLU A 92 -9.12 -2.91 7.00
CA GLU A 92 -9.90 -3.33 8.17
C GLU A 92 -10.97 -2.27 8.44
N LYS A 93 -12.21 -2.62 8.10
CA LYS A 93 -13.40 -1.90 8.55
C LYS A 93 -13.55 -2.25 10.02
N ASN A 94 -13.30 -1.28 10.89
CA ASN A 94 -13.92 -1.31 12.20
C ASN A 94 -15.42 -1.12 11.96
N GLU A 95 -16.14 -2.23 11.82
CA GLU A 95 -17.57 -2.30 12.16
C GLU A 95 -17.72 -2.56 13.66
#